data_AF-A0A7W1JUN2-F1
#
_entry.id   AF-A0A7W1JUN2-F1
#
_cell.length_a   1.000
_cell.length_b   1.000
_cell.length_c   1.000
_cell.angle_alpha   90.00
_cell.angle_beta   90.00
_cell.angle_gamma   90.00
#
_symmetry.space_group_name_H-M   'P 1'
#
loop_
_entity.id
_entity.type
_entity.pdbx_description
1 polymer ?
#
loop_
_entity_poly.entity_id
_entity_poly.type
_entity_poly.pdbx_seq_one_letter_code
_entity_poly.pdbx_strand_id
1 'polypeptide(L)'
;VLLGVDLDGLLDSAAAMAGACAAPVRSVENPGAWLGAVVGEAARAGKDKLTFVFDGPLVSFGPWVEQLLAESTGKDGRGIVPVDGEDVGPPDVYGDDRFFVGIGGDPVRRSLELLEHGGHPAVMLPVDGPPALGGEFFRWEFATAVAGAVLGIHPFDQPNVQEAKDATKRLLERGVEEPPHGDLVALLETVRPGDYLAIQAYLPRSATNEAMLQGIRSRLRDRLRVATTVGFGPRFLHSTGQLHKGGPDTGVFVQVVEPPAEDAAVPGERYSFGDLLAAQAAGDLAALRSRGRRVARGRPAELEAI
;
A
#
# COMPACT_ATOMS: atom_id res chain seq x y z
N VAL A 1 9.56 -16.29 -24.44
CA VAL A 1 9.51 -15.61 -23.13
C VAL A 1 10.94 -15.37 -22.63
N LEU A 2 11.32 -14.14 -22.27
CA LEU A 2 12.71 -13.77 -21.89
C LEU A 2 13.15 -14.35 -20.54
N LEU A 3 12.22 -14.56 -19.61
CA LEU A 3 12.48 -15.05 -18.25
C LEU A 3 12.12 -16.54 -18.06
N GLY A 4 11.76 -17.25 -19.12
CA GLY A 4 11.35 -18.67 -19.05
C GLY A 4 10.04 -18.94 -18.30
N VAL A 5 9.23 -17.91 -18.05
CA VAL A 5 7.92 -18.03 -17.39
C VAL A 5 6.89 -18.66 -18.33
N ASP A 6 5.99 -19.48 -17.76
CA ASP A 6 4.82 -20.02 -18.46
C ASP A 6 3.77 -18.91 -18.71
N LEU A 7 3.90 -18.24 -19.85
CA LEU A 7 3.00 -17.16 -20.24
C LEU A 7 1.63 -17.68 -20.67
N ASP A 8 1.58 -18.85 -21.30
CA ASP A 8 0.33 -19.43 -21.78
C ASP A 8 -0.55 -19.82 -20.58
N GLY A 9 0.02 -20.50 -19.57
CA GLY A 9 -0.70 -20.79 -18.33
C GLY A 9 -1.20 -19.55 -17.59
N LEU A 10 -0.41 -18.46 -17.59
CA LEU A 10 -0.83 -17.18 -17.02
C LEU A 10 -2.02 -16.58 -17.78
N LEU A 11 -1.97 -16.54 -19.11
CA LEU A 11 -3.02 -15.96 -19.94
C LEU A 11 -4.30 -16.83 -19.92
N ASP A 12 -4.16 -18.15 -19.93
CA ASP A 12 -5.27 -19.09 -19.81
C ASP A 12 -5.99 -18.92 -18.47
N SER A 13 -5.24 -18.77 -17.37
CA SER A 13 -5.79 -18.47 -16.05
C SER A 13 -6.57 -17.14 -16.03
N ALA A 14 -6.02 -16.09 -16.64
CA ALA A 14 -6.69 -14.79 -16.76
C ALA A 14 -7.97 -14.88 -17.60
N ALA A 15 -7.92 -15.57 -18.74
CA ALA A 15 -9.08 -15.76 -19.63
C ALA A 15 -10.19 -16.57 -18.94
N ALA A 16 -9.83 -17.60 -18.18
CA ALA A 16 -10.79 -18.37 -17.39
C ALA A 16 -11.50 -17.49 -16.34
N MET A 17 -10.76 -16.64 -15.61
CA MET A 17 -11.36 -15.69 -14.67
C MET A 17 -12.24 -14.66 -15.37
N ALA A 18 -11.81 -14.14 -16.53
CA ALA A 18 -12.60 -13.23 -17.32
C ALA A 18 -13.94 -13.85 -17.74
N GLY A 19 -13.93 -15.11 -18.18
CA GLY A 19 -15.14 -15.88 -18.46
C GLY A 19 -16.04 -16.04 -17.23
N ALA A 20 -15.46 -16.32 -16.05
CA ALA A 20 -16.20 -16.44 -14.80
C ALA A 20 -16.82 -15.10 -14.32
N CYS A 21 -16.25 -13.97 -14.73
CA CYS A 21 -16.77 -12.63 -14.43
C CYS A 21 -17.68 -12.07 -15.52
N ALA A 22 -17.85 -12.75 -16.65
CA ALA A 22 -18.60 -12.24 -17.79
C ALA A 22 -20.11 -12.40 -17.62
N ALA A 23 -20.90 -11.58 -18.32
CA ALA A 23 -22.33 -11.82 -18.44
C ALA A 23 -22.59 -13.18 -19.16
N PRO A 24 -23.62 -13.94 -18.77
CA PRO A 24 -24.69 -13.61 -17.82
C PRO A 24 -24.45 -14.10 -16.38
N VAL A 25 -23.21 -14.37 -15.95
CA VAL A 25 -22.93 -14.86 -14.58
C VAL A 25 -23.47 -13.88 -13.54
N ARG A 26 -24.29 -14.37 -12.61
CA ARG A 26 -24.92 -13.54 -11.58
C ARG A 26 -23.85 -12.99 -10.64
N SER A 27 -24.08 -11.81 -10.07
CA SER A 27 -23.10 -11.15 -9.19
C SER A 27 -22.63 -12.00 -8.01
N VAL A 28 -23.50 -12.84 -7.44
CA VAL A 28 -23.15 -13.77 -6.34
C VAL A 28 -22.27 -14.96 -6.75
N GLU A 29 -22.26 -15.30 -8.04
CA GLU A 29 -21.43 -16.36 -8.63
C GLU A 29 -20.21 -15.79 -9.37
N ASN A 30 -20.21 -14.48 -9.63
CA ASN A 30 -19.14 -13.75 -10.29
C ASN A 30 -18.03 -13.43 -9.26
N PRO A 31 -16.84 -14.04 -9.39
CA PRO A 31 -15.81 -13.94 -8.35
C PRO A 31 -15.27 -12.52 -8.18
N GLY A 32 -15.15 -11.74 -9.27
CA GLY A 32 -14.74 -10.34 -9.21
C GLY A 32 -15.79 -9.44 -8.58
N ALA A 33 -17.06 -9.61 -8.97
CA ALA A 33 -18.17 -8.83 -8.42
C ALA A 33 -18.40 -9.13 -6.94
N TRP A 34 -18.35 -10.41 -6.56
CA TRP A 34 -18.49 -10.83 -5.17
C TRP A 34 -17.37 -10.25 -4.31
N LEU A 35 -16.10 -10.41 -4.71
CA LEU A 35 -14.96 -9.90 -3.95
C LEU A 35 -15.03 -8.37 -3.83
N GLY A 36 -15.31 -7.67 -4.93
CA GLY A 36 -15.42 -6.21 -4.92
C GLY A 36 -16.55 -5.70 -4.04
N ALA A 37 -17.70 -6.38 -4.03
CA ALA A 37 -18.82 -6.04 -3.15
C ALA A 37 -18.48 -6.29 -1.67
N VAL A 38 -17.86 -7.43 -1.35
CA VAL A 38 -17.44 -7.77 0.02
C VAL A 38 -16.42 -6.74 0.54
N VAL A 39 -15.37 -6.45 -0.24
CA VAL A 39 -14.34 -5.47 0.14
C VAL A 39 -14.91 -4.06 0.26
N GLY A 40 -15.74 -3.64 -0.71
CA GLY A 40 -16.38 -2.33 -0.70
C GLY A 40 -17.33 -2.11 0.47
N GLU A 41 -18.19 -3.09 0.78
CA GLU A 41 -19.12 -3.01 1.91
C GLU A 41 -18.38 -3.15 3.25
N ALA A 42 -17.32 -3.96 3.34
CA ALA A 42 -16.45 -4.01 4.52
C ALA A 42 -15.85 -2.63 4.81
N ALA A 43 -15.31 -1.94 3.79
CA ALA A 43 -14.79 -0.59 3.94
C ALA A 43 -15.87 0.41 4.40
N ARG A 44 -17.10 0.33 3.86
CA ARG A 44 -18.23 1.15 4.33
C ARG A 44 -18.65 0.85 5.78
N ALA A 45 -18.43 -0.37 6.23
CA ALA A 45 -18.65 -0.79 7.62
C ALA A 45 -17.48 -0.43 8.56
N GLY A 46 -16.47 0.32 8.08
CA GLY A 46 -15.32 0.74 8.88
C GLY A 46 -14.13 -0.23 8.87
N LYS A 47 -14.16 -1.24 7.99
CA LYS A 47 -13.06 -2.21 7.79
C LYS A 47 -12.29 -1.92 6.50
N ASP A 48 -11.74 -0.72 6.44
CA ASP A 48 -11.07 -0.16 5.26
C ASP A 48 -9.57 -0.52 5.18
N LYS A 49 -9.00 -1.19 6.19
CA LYS A 49 -7.61 -1.66 6.19
C LYS A 49 -7.54 -3.10 5.66
N LEU A 50 -7.40 -3.20 4.34
CA LEU A 50 -7.36 -4.47 3.62
C LEU A 50 -5.96 -5.08 3.69
N THR A 51 -5.77 -6.05 4.58
CA THR A 51 -4.47 -6.68 4.86
C THR A 51 -4.29 -7.94 4.04
N PHE A 52 -3.19 -8.03 3.30
CA PHE A 52 -2.89 -9.18 2.48
C PHE A 52 -1.98 -10.18 3.19
N VAL A 53 -2.30 -11.46 3.05
CA VAL A 53 -1.46 -12.58 3.53
C VAL A 53 -1.16 -13.48 2.34
N PHE A 54 0.11 -13.63 1.99
CA PHE A 54 0.53 -14.38 0.81
C PHE A 54 1.30 -15.63 1.19
N ASP A 55 1.20 -16.67 0.35
CA ASP A 55 2.22 -17.71 0.32
C ASP A 55 3.54 -17.16 -0.22
N GLY A 56 4.67 -17.69 0.25
CA GLY A 56 6.01 -17.20 -0.07
C GLY A 56 6.28 -16.92 -1.57
N PRO A 57 5.95 -17.83 -2.50
CA PRO A 57 6.15 -17.58 -3.94
C PRO A 57 5.27 -16.47 -4.54
N LEU A 58 4.19 -16.08 -3.87
CA LEU A 58 3.19 -15.14 -4.37
C LEU A 58 3.36 -13.71 -3.81
N VAL A 59 4.30 -13.49 -2.88
CA VAL A 59 4.51 -12.18 -2.24
C VAL A 59 4.79 -11.04 -3.22
N SER A 60 5.33 -11.34 -4.41
CA SER A 60 5.58 -10.35 -5.47
C SER A 60 4.30 -9.77 -6.09
N PHE A 61 3.15 -10.41 -5.88
CA PHE A 61 1.85 -9.88 -6.27
C PHE A 61 1.39 -8.72 -5.37
N GLY A 62 1.83 -8.70 -4.11
CA GLY A 62 1.45 -7.70 -3.10
C GLY A 62 1.62 -6.25 -3.57
N PRO A 63 2.81 -5.82 -4.01
CA PRO A 63 3.02 -4.45 -4.49
C PRO A 63 2.16 -4.07 -5.70
N TRP A 64 1.77 -5.04 -6.54
CA TRP A 64 0.90 -4.79 -7.70
C TRP A 64 -0.54 -4.53 -7.24
N VAL A 65 -1.09 -5.38 -6.37
CA VAL A 65 -2.47 -5.20 -5.87
C VAL A 65 -2.59 -4.00 -4.94
N GLU A 66 -1.53 -3.70 -4.16
CA GLU A 66 -1.40 -2.45 -3.39
C GLU A 66 -1.59 -1.23 -4.28
N GLN A 67 -0.84 -1.16 -5.37
CA GLN A 67 -0.92 -0.04 -6.31
C GLN A 67 -2.32 0.06 -6.93
N LEU A 68 -2.84 -1.05 -7.43
CA LEU A 68 -4.18 -1.10 -8.04
C LEU A 68 -5.24 -0.51 -7.11
N LEU A 69 -5.29 -0.97 -5.85
CA LEU A 69 -6.29 -0.52 -4.88
C LEU A 69 -6.08 0.92 -4.43
N ALA A 70 -4.84 1.29 -4.07
CA ALA A 70 -4.57 2.60 -3.50
C ALA A 70 -4.79 3.72 -4.53
N GLU A 71 -4.35 3.54 -5.78
CA GLU A 71 -4.56 4.52 -6.84
C GLU A 71 -6.04 4.60 -7.26
N SER A 72 -6.70 3.44 -7.36
CA SER A 72 -8.09 3.40 -7.82
C SER A 72 -9.08 3.88 -6.78
N THR A 73 -8.79 3.72 -5.48
CA THR A 73 -9.77 3.98 -4.42
C THR A 73 -9.50 5.22 -3.56
N GLY A 74 -8.25 5.67 -3.47
CA GLY A 74 -7.84 6.75 -2.58
C GLY A 74 -8.22 8.15 -3.07
N LYS A 75 -9.50 8.51 -3.05
CA LYS A 75 -10.00 9.81 -3.52
C LYS A 75 -11.26 10.27 -2.77
N ASP A 76 -11.53 11.56 -2.84
CA ASP A 76 -12.70 12.21 -2.21
C ASP A 76 -12.86 11.94 -0.70
N GLY A 77 -11.73 11.79 0.01
CA GLY A 77 -11.73 11.46 1.45
C GLY A 77 -12.13 10.02 1.75
N ARG A 78 -12.21 9.16 0.74
CA ARG A 78 -12.55 7.73 0.82
C ARG A 78 -11.40 6.89 0.29
N GLY A 79 -11.41 5.60 0.60
CA GLY A 79 -10.46 4.67 0.04
C GLY A 79 -10.36 3.39 0.86
N ILE A 80 -9.78 2.38 0.23
CA ILE A 80 -9.34 1.16 0.90
C ILE A 80 -7.82 1.30 1.06
N VAL A 81 -7.33 1.06 2.28
CA VAL A 81 -5.91 1.07 2.60
C VAL A 81 -5.38 -0.35 2.40
N PRO A 82 -4.66 -0.65 1.31
CA PRO A 82 -3.98 -1.93 1.17
C PRO A 82 -2.81 -1.98 2.14
N VAL A 83 -2.76 -3.05 2.94
CA VAL A 83 -1.66 -3.34 3.85
C VAL A 83 -0.91 -4.56 3.32
N ASP A 84 0.17 -4.30 2.60
CA ASP A 84 1.06 -5.31 2.02
C ASP A 84 2.28 -5.58 2.93
N GLY A 85 2.72 -6.84 2.92
CA GLY A 85 3.94 -7.30 3.59
C GLY A 85 3.99 -7.09 5.11
N GLU A 86 2.85 -6.95 5.78
CA GLU A 86 2.78 -6.93 7.25
C GLU A 86 2.85 -8.38 7.76
N ASP A 87 3.79 -8.70 8.65
CA ASP A 87 3.87 -10.03 9.25
C ASP A 87 2.57 -10.36 10.01
N VAL A 88 2.08 -11.60 9.92
CA VAL A 88 0.86 -11.97 10.66
C VAL A 88 1.17 -12.16 12.15
N GLY A 89 0.70 -11.23 12.99
CA GLY A 89 0.67 -11.34 14.46
C GLY A 89 -0.60 -12.02 15.01
N PRO A 90 -0.70 -12.19 16.34
CA PRO A 90 -1.90 -12.72 16.99
C PRO A 90 -3.10 -11.77 16.89
N PRO A 91 -4.35 -12.25 17.04
CA PRO A 91 -5.53 -11.42 16.76
C PRO A 91 -5.68 -10.15 17.62
N ASP A 92 -5.13 -10.12 18.83
CA ASP A 92 -5.26 -9.02 19.80
C ASP A 92 -4.34 -7.82 19.51
N VAL A 93 -3.44 -7.94 18.52
CA VAL A 93 -2.59 -6.82 18.07
C VAL A 93 -3.20 -5.99 16.94
N TYR A 94 -4.40 -6.36 16.46
CA TYR A 94 -5.07 -5.65 15.38
C TYR A 94 -6.26 -4.83 15.88
N GLY A 95 -6.52 -3.70 15.23
CA GLY A 95 -7.74 -2.91 15.41
C GLY A 95 -8.95 -3.54 14.72
N ASP A 96 -10.15 -3.07 15.06
CA ASP A 96 -11.42 -3.56 14.50
C ASP A 96 -11.66 -3.15 13.04
N ASP A 97 -10.76 -2.34 12.46
CA ASP A 97 -10.79 -1.80 11.10
C ASP A 97 -10.09 -2.69 10.06
N ARG A 98 -9.59 -3.86 10.47
CA ARG A 98 -8.97 -4.83 9.58
C ARG A 98 -9.99 -5.67 8.81
N PHE A 99 -9.63 -5.97 7.57
CA PHE A 99 -10.20 -7.03 6.75
C PHE A 99 -9.06 -7.78 6.09
N PHE A 100 -8.99 -9.10 6.24
CA PHE A 100 -7.86 -9.89 5.75
C PHE A 100 -8.20 -10.62 4.44
N VAL A 101 -7.25 -10.64 3.50
CA VAL A 101 -7.35 -11.49 2.31
C VAL A 101 -6.10 -12.33 2.19
N GLY A 102 -6.29 -13.65 2.23
CA GLY A 102 -5.24 -14.63 2.03
C GLY A 102 -5.20 -15.09 0.59
N ILE A 103 -4.02 -15.15 -0.02
CA ILE A 103 -3.80 -15.61 -1.38
C ILE A 103 -2.71 -16.69 -1.37
N GLY A 104 -3.09 -17.94 -1.65
CA GLY A 104 -2.18 -19.08 -1.59
C GLY A 104 -2.87 -20.38 -1.15
N GLY A 105 -2.18 -21.18 -0.34
CA GLY A 105 -2.60 -22.50 0.11
C GLY A 105 -2.81 -22.59 1.63
N ASP A 106 -2.57 -23.79 2.17
CA ASP A 106 -2.90 -24.14 3.56
C ASP A 106 -2.18 -23.32 4.64
N PRO A 107 -0.90 -22.91 4.51
CA PRO A 107 -0.26 -22.06 5.51
C PRO A 107 -0.97 -20.71 5.70
N VAL A 108 -1.36 -20.06 4.59
CA VAL A 108 -2.14 -18.82 4.61
C VAL A 108 -3.52 -19.08 5.21
N ARG A 109 -4.21 -20.15 4.79
CA ARG A 109 -5.53 -20.52 5.33
C ARG A 109 -5.52 -20.63 6.85
N ARG A 110 -4.56 -21.36 7.42
CA ARG A 110 -4.45 -21.52 8.88
C ARG A 110 -4.23 -20.19 9.60
N SER A 111 -3.49 -19.27 8.98
CA SER A 111 -3.26 -17.93 9.53
C SER A 111 -4.57 -17.12 9.53
N LEU A 112 -5.35 -17.19 8.46
CA LEU A 112 -6.65 -16.53 8.39
C LEU A 112 -7.66 -17.11 9.39
N GLU A 113 -7.72 -18.44 9.52
CA GLU A 113 -8.61 -19.10 10.48
C GLU A 113 -8.36 -18.58 11.91
N LEU A 114 -7.09 -18.40 12.31
CA LEU A 114 -6.75 -17.81 13.61
C LEU A 114 -7.27 -16.38 13.77
N LEU A 115 -7.17 -15.56 12.72
CA LEU A 115 -7.65 -14.18 12.72
C LEU A 115 -9.18 -14.11 12.78
N GLU A 116 -9.88 -14.98 12.07
CA GLU A 116 -11.35 -15.10 12.09
C GLU A 116 -11.87 -15.52 13.46
N HIS A 117 -11.23 -16.50 14.11
CA HIS A 117 -11.57 -16.88 15.49
C HIS A 117 -11.35 -15.74 16.48
N GLY A 118 -10.42 -14.83 16.17
CA GLY A 118 -10.18 -13.59 16.91
C GLY A 118 -11.12 -12.43 16.58
N GLY A 119 -12.09 -12.61 15.67
CA GLY A 119 -13.09 -11.61 15.32
C GLY A 119 -12.77 -10.74 14.11
N HIS A 120 -11.66 -11.01 13.41
CA HIS A 120 -11.28 -10.27 12.20
C HIS A 120 -11.82 -10.96 10.95
N PRO A 121 -12.65 -10.31 10.13
CA PRO A 121 -13.16 -10.95 8.93
C PRO A 121 -12.02 -11.22 7.95
N ALA A 122 -12.06 -12.40 7.33
CA ALA A 122 -11.10 -12.80 6.33
C ALA A 122 -11.77 -13.42 5.10
N VAL A 123 -11.04 -13.42 3.99
CA VAL A 123 -11.38 -14.15 2.76
C VAL A 123 -10.15 -14.92 2.30
N MET A 124 -10.34 -16.20 2.02
CA MET A 124 -9.30 -17.05 1.43
C MET A 124 -9.50 -17.16 -0.08
N LEU A 125 -8.48 -16.80 -0.86
CA LEU A 125 -8.39 -16.99 -2.30
C LEU A 125 -7.34 -18.08 -2.59
N PRO A 126 -7.77 -19.32 -2.88
CA PRO A 126 -6.84 -20.40 -3.17
C PRO A 126 -6.15 -20.16 -4.51
N VAL A 127 -4.81 -20.17 -4.52
CA VAL A 127 -3.99 -19.98 -5.73
C VAL A 127 -2.91 -21.05 -5.79
N ASP A 128 -2.95 -21.86 -6.84
CA ASP A 128 -2.00 -22.95 -7.07
C ASP A 128 -0.80 -22.46 -7.89
N GLY A 129 0.11 -21.78 -7.20
CA GLY A 129 1.38 -21.33 -7.75
C GLY A 129 1.30 -20.16 -8.76
N PRO A 130 2.46 -19.76 -9.32
CA PRO A 130 2.57 -18.54 -10.14
C PRO A 130 1.69 -18.48 -11.41
N PRO A 131 1.47 -19.56 -12.18
CA PRO A 131 0.63 -19.49 -13.38
C PRO A 131 -0.82 -19.10 -13.07
N ALA A 132 -1.34 -19.47 -11.90
CA ALA A 132 -2.69 -19.12 -11.47
C ALA A 132 -2.86 -17.63 -11.11
N LEU A 133 -1.77 -16.86 -11.01
CA LEU A 133 -1.85 -15.41 -10.76
C LEU A 133 -2.55 -14.65 -11.89
N GLY A 134 -2.58 -15.20 -13.11
CA GLY A 134 -3.31 -14.62 -14.23
C GLY A 134 -4.78 -14.33 -13.89
N GLY A 135 -5.44 -15.32 -13.26
CA GLY A 135 -6.79 -15.17 -12.78
C GLY A 135 -6.92 -14.13 -11.67
N GLU A 136 -5.97 -14.04 -10.75
CA GLU A 136 -6.00 -13.03 -9.68
C GLU A 136 -5.79 -11.61 -10.20
N PHE A 137 -4.90 -11.39 -11.18
CA PHE A 137 -4.79 -10.08 -11.84
C PHE A 137 -6.15 -9.61 -12.34
N PHE A 138 -6.85 -10.44 -13.12
CA PHE A 138 -8.17 -10.09 -13.64
C PHE A 138 -9.22 -9.91 -12.53
N ARG A 139 -9.26 -10.83 -11.55
CA ARG A 139 -10.22 -10.77 -10.43
C ARG A 139 -10.08 -9.45 -9.68
N TRP A 140 -8.85 -9.04 -9.36
CA TRP A 140 -8.57 -7.82 -8.60
C TRP A 140 -8.84 -6.55 -9.40
N GLU A 141 -8.58 -6.53 -10.71
CA GLU A 141 -8.98 -5.42 -11.58
C GLU A 141 -10.50 -5.20 -11.54
N PHE A 142 -11.26 -6.30 -11.70
CA PHE A 142 -12.72 -6.26 -11.66
C PHE A 142 -13.24 -5.89 -10.27
N ALA A 143 -12.72 -6.53 -9.22
CA ALA A 143 -13.13 -6.30 -7.84
C ALA A 143 -12.86 -4.85 -7.40
N THR A 144 -11.73 -4.27 -7.81
CA THR A 144 -11.39 -2.87 -7.50
C THR A 144 -12.37 -1.90 -8.14
N ALA A 145 -12.79 -2.14 -9.39
CA ALA A 145 -13.80 -1.32 -10.04
C ALA A 145 -15.15 -1.39 -9.32
N VAL A 146 -15.57 -2.58 -8.91
CA VAL A 146 -16.81 -2.78 -8.14
C VAL A 146 -16.73 -2.14 -6.76
N ALA A 147 -15.62 -2.32 -6.03
CA ALA A 147 -15.41 -1.69 -4.73
C ALA A 147 -15.43 -0.15 -4.85
N GLY A 148 -14.83 0.41 -5.90
CA GLY A 148 -14.91 1.84 -6.22
C GLY A 148 -16.35 2.31 -6.43
N ALA A 149 -17.15 1.56 -7.18
CA ALA A 149 -18.57 1.87 -7.36
C ALA A 149 -19.36 1.82 -6.04
N VAL A 150 -19.11 0.81 -5.19
CA VAL A 150 -19.72 0.70 -3.85
C VAL A 150 -19.35 1.89 -2.96
N LEU A 151 -18.09 2.32 -3.03
CA LEU A 151 -17.59 3.50 -2.31
C LEU A 151 -18.01 4.82 -2.95
N GLY A 152 -18.71 4.82 -4.09
CA GLY A 152 -19.15 6.02 -4.79
C GLY A 152 -18.01 6.89 -5.32
N ILE A 153 -16.93 6.26 -5.78
CA ILE A 153 -15.74 6.89 -6.36
C ILE A 153 -15.52 6.39 -7.78
N HIS A 154 -14.94 7.22 -8.64
CA HIS A 154 -14.59 6.82 -9.99
C HIS A 154 -13.26 6.04 -9.95
N PRO A 155 -13.17 4.74 -10.29
CA PRO A 155 -11.94 3.97 -10.05
C PRO A 155 -10.82 4.24 -11.08
N PHE A 156 -11.11 4.87 -12.22
CA PHE A 156 -10.17 4.97 -13.35
C PHE A 156 -9.49 6.34 -13.54
N ASP A 157 -9.57 7.25 -12.58
CA ASP A 157 -8.93 8.58 -12.62
C ASP A 157 -7.89 8.77 -11.49
N GLN A 158 -6.98 9.73 -11.67
CA GLN A 158 -5.85 9.97 -10.76
C GLN A 158 -5.56 11.48 -10.57
N PRO A 159 -6.43 12.22 -9.83
CA PRO A 159 -6.36 13.68 -9.80
C PRO A 159 -5.16 14.25 -9.01
N ASN A 160 -4.59 13.53 -8.04
CA ASN A 160 -3.58 14.09 -7.12
C ASN A 160 -2.13 13.82 -7.53
N VAL A 161 -1.88 13.07 -8.60
CA VAL A 161 -0.51 12.71 -9.03
C VAL A 161 0.28 13.92 -9.54
N GLN A 162 -0.40 14.89 -10.16
CA GLN A 162 0.25 16.02 -10.79
C GLN A 162 0.87 17.00 -9.78
N GLU A 163 0.22 17.22 -8.63
CA GLU A 163 0.69 18.20 -7.64
C GLU A 163 2.08 17.86 -7.07
N ALA A 164 2.34 16.57 -6.82
CA ALA A 164 3.64 16.11 -6.34
C ALA A 164 4.75 16.36 -7.37
N LYS A 165 4.44 16.15 -8.66
CA LYS A 165 5.36 16.41 -9.76
C LYS A 165 5.66 17.91 -9.88
N ASP A 166 4.63 18.75 -9.74
CA ASP A 166 4.77 20.21 -9.79
C ASP A 166 5.57 20.75 -8.58
N ALA A 167 5.39 20.17 -7.39
CA ALA A 167 6.19 20.51 -6.21
C ALA A 167 7.66 20.11 -6.40
N THR A 168 7.91 18.89 -6.87
CA THR A 168 9.27 18.39 -7.15
C THR A 168 9.99 19.27 -8.17
N LYS A 169 9.33 19.60 -9.28
CA LYS A 169 9.90 20.47 -10.33
C LYS A 169 10.29 21.84 -9.80
N ARG A 170 9.42 22.47 -8.99
CA ARG A 170 9.72 23.78 -8.37
C ARG A 170 10.92 23.73 -7.44
N LEU A 171 11.12 22.63 -6.72
CA LEU A 171 12.29 22.44 -5.84
C LEU A 171 13.57 22.27 -6.68
N LEU A 172 13.52 21.48 -7.75
CA LEU A 172 14.67 21.30 -8.64
C LEU A 172 15.09 22.60 -9.35
N GLU A 173 14.14 23.50 -9.64
CA GLU A 173 14.44 24.81 -10.24
C GLU A 173 15.09 25.80 -9.26
N ARG A 174 14.76 25.71 -7.96
CA ARG A 174 15.20 26.64 -6.92
C ARG A 174 16.40 26.15 -6.10
N GLY A 175 16.72 24.85 -6.20
CA GLY A 175 17.60 24.14 -5.29
C GLY A 175 16.82 23.45 -4.18
N VAL A 176 17.25 22.24 -3.82
CA VAL A 176 16.60 21.42 -2.79
C VAL A 176 17.14 21.84 -1.43
N GLU A 177 16.35 22.60 -0.67
CA GLU A 177 16.62 22.83 0.75
C GLU A 177 16.00 21.69 1.57
N GLU A 178 16.79 21.12 2.48
CA GLU A 178 16.34 20.01 3.30
C GLU A 178 15.28 20.48 4.31
N PRO A 179 14.05 19.92 4.28
CA PRO A 179 13.04 20.27 5.27
C PRO A 179 13.50 19.88 6.69
N PRO A 180 13.17 20.68 7.72
CA PRO A 180 13.54 20.36 9.09
C PRO A 180 12.89 19.05 9.56
N HIS A 181 13.61 18.34 10.42
CA HIS A 181 13.09 17.15 11.10
C HIS A 181 12.01 17.56 12.10
N GLY A 182 11.03 16.68 12.28
CA GLY A 182 9.99 16.82 13.27
C GLY A 182 10.20 15.84 14.43
N ASP A 183 9.34 15.95 15.44
CA ASP A 183 9.32 15.02 16.57
C ASP A 183 8.50 13.77 16.20
N LEU A 184 9.19 12.65 16.00
CA LEU A 184 8.54 11.38 15.67
C LEU A 184 7.73 10.82 16.85
N VAL A 185 8.16 11.06 18.09
CA VAL A 185 7.44 10.59 19.28
C VAL A 185 6.13 11.35 19.42
N ALA A 186 6.19 12.69 19.34
CA ALA A 186 5.00 13.52 19.38
C ALA A 186 4.03 13.20 18.23
N LEU A 187 4.52 12.83 17.04
CA LEU A 187 3.67 12.35 15.95
C LEU A 187 2.94 11.06 16.35
N LEU A 188 3.65 10.07 16.90
CA LEU A 188 3.06 8.78 17.26
C LEU A 188 2.05 8.89 18.41
N GLU A 189 2.20 9.88 19.29
CA GLU A 189 1.20 10.22 20.32
C GLU A 189 -0.12 10.72 19.72
N THR A 190 -0.12 11.15 18.45
CA THR A 190 -1.35 11.57 17.75
C THR A 190 -2.15 10.40 17.14
N VAL A 191 -1.61 9.18 17.17
CA VAL A 191 -2.25 7.98 16.60
C VAL A 191 -3.47 7.59 17.41
N ARG A 192 -4.58 7.28 16.71
CA ARG A 192 -5.88 6.91 17.27
C ARG A 192 -6.36 5.59 16.67
N PRO A 193 -7.27 4.85 17.35
CA PRO A 193 -7.92 3.70 16.74
C PRO A 193 -8.59 4.06 15.40
N GLY A 194 -8.41 3.20 14.39
CA GLY A 194 -8.87 3.42 13.02
C GLY A 194 -7.88 4.16 12.11
N ASP A 195 -6.80 4.71 12.67
CA ASP A 195 -5.69 5.24 11.89
C ASP A 195 -4.88 4.13 11.21
N TYR A 196 -4.07 4.52 10.23
CA TYR A 196 -2.94 3.71 9.77
C TYR A 196 -1.66 4.53 9.79
N LEU A 197 -0.56 3.89 10.14
CA LEU A 197 0.77 4.45 10.14
C LEU A 197 1.52 4.05 8.85
N ALA A 198 1.92 5.03 8.04
CA ALA A 198 2.70 4.78 6.84
C ALA A 198 4.14 5.25 7.03
N ILE A 199 5.08 4.32 6.97
CA ILE A 199 6.51 4.58 6.97
C ILE A 199 6.95 4.81 5.51
N GLN A 200 7.32 6.05 5.21
CA GLN A 200 7.80 6.49 3.90
C GLN A 200 9.33 6.53 3.92
N ALA A 201 9.93 5.48 3.37
CA ALA A 201 11.38 5.27 3.43
C ALA A 201 12.07 5.82 2.17
N TYR A 202 12.74 6.96 2.30
CA TYR A 202 13.70 7.46 1.33
C TYR A 202 15.10 7.02 1.74
N LEU A 203 15.30 5.70 1.74
CA LEU A 203 16.52 5.01 2.15
C LEU A 203 16.99 4.08 1.03
N PRO A 204 18.29 3.74 0.97
CA PRO A 204 18.77 2.69 0.07
C PRO A 204 18.00 1.39 0.32
N ARG A 205 17.49 0.77 -0.74
CA ARG A 205 16.77 -0.49 -0.63
C ARG A 205 17.78 -1.63 -0.48
N SER A 206 17.82 -2.22 0.71
CA SER A 206 18.73 -3.30 1.08
C SER A 206 18.03 -4.26 2.04
N ALA A 207 18.49 -5.51 2.12
CA ALA A 207 17.94 -6.48 3.07
C ALA A 207 18.01 -5.98 4.52
N THR A 208 19.06 -5.24 4.88
CA THR A 208 19.21 -4.62 6.20
C THR A 208 18.12 -3.58 6.48
N ASN A 209 17.91 -2.64 5.56
CA ASN A 209 16.90 -1.60 5.72
C ASN A 209 15.48 -2.15 5.65
N GLU A 210 15.23 -3.14 4.79
CA GLU A 210 13.96 -3.85 4.74
C GLU A 210 13.67 -4.56 6.07
N ALA A 211 14.62 -5.31 6.62
CA ALA A 211 14.46 -6.00 7.91
C ALA A 211 14.26 -5.02 9.08
N MET A 212 15.00 -3.91 9.11
CA MET A 212 14.84 -2.86 10.12
C MET A 212 13.43 -2.26 10.07
N LEU A 213 12.96 -1.85 8.89
CA LEU A 213 11.62 -1.26 8.73
C LEU A 213 10.51 -2.27 9.04
N GLN A 214 10.69 -3.54 8.69
CA GLN A 214 9.77 -4.62 9.04
C GLN A 214 9.72 -4.87 10.56
N GLY A 215 10.86 -4.88 11.24
CA GLY A 215 10.89 -4.96 12.70
C GLY A 215 10.14 -3.80 13.35
N ILE A 216 10.41 -2.58 12.89
CA ILE A 216 9.78 -1.36 13.42
C ILE A 216 8.26 -1.37 13.18
N ARG A 217 7.79 -1.66 11.97
CA ARG A 217 6.35 -1.67 11.67
C ARG A 217 5.61 -2.68 12.56
N SER A 218 6.18 -3.87 12.78
CA SER A 218 5.58 -4.90 13.61
C SER A 218 5.50 -4.47 15.08
N ARG A 219 6.56 -3.87 15.63
CA ARG A 219 6.54 -3.30 16.99
C ARG A 219 5.48 -2.19 17.13
N LEU A 220 5.38 -1.30 16.13
CA LEU A 220 4.41 -0.20 16.15
C LEU A 220 2.97 -0.69 16.01
N ARG A 221 2.71 -1.69 15.15
CA ARG A 221 1.41 -2.36 15.06
C ARG A 221 1.04 -2.95 16.42
N ASP A 222 1.92 -3.74 17.04
CA ASP A 222 1.60 -4.41 18.31
C ASP A 222 1.32 -3.42 19.44
N ARG A 223 2.10 -2.32 19.48
CA ARG A 223 1.96 -1.28 20.50
C ARG A 223 0.73 -0.40 20.30
N LEU A 224 0.47 0.03 19.07
CA LEU A 224 -0.54 1.05 18.76
C LEU A 224 -1.86 0.45 18.25
N ARG A 225 -1.86 -0.84 17.88
CA ARG A 225 -3.01 -1.59 17.33
C ARG A 225 -3.63 -0.95 16.10
N VAL A 226 -2.80 -0.34 15.25
CA VAL A 226 -3.20 0.27 13.97
C VAL A 226 -2.56 -0.45 12.81
N ALA A 227 -3.11 -0.26 11.61
CA ALA A 227 -2.46 -0.69 10.38
C ALA A 227 -1.10 -0.02 10.19
N THR A 228 -0.09 -0.80 9.77
CA THR A 228 1.23 -0.24 9.43
C THR A 228 1.58 -0.57 8.00
N THR A 229 2.12 0.38 7.25
CA THR A 229 2.62 0.18 5.88
C THR A 229 4.05 0.68 5.75
N VAL A 230 4.82 0.08 4.83
CA VAL A 230 6.19 0.50 4.51
C VAL A 230 6.29 0.70 3.01
N GLY A 231 6.63 1.90 2.59
CA GLY A 231 6.85 2.25 1.18
C GLY A 231 8.24 2.80 0.95
N PHE A 232 9.03 2.18 0.07
CA PHE A 232 10.28 2.76 -0.42
C PHE A 232 10.01 3.83 -1.48
N GLY A 233 10.49 5.04 -1.23
CA GLY A 233 10.45 6.14 -2.18
C GLY A 233 11.50 5.95 -3.28
N PRO A 234 11.27 6.50 -4.49
CA PRO A 234 10.08 7.23 -4.90
C PRO A 234 8.92 6.34 -5.39
N ARG A 235 9.05 5.00 -5.36
CA ARG A 235 8.04 4.06 -5.91
C ARG A 235 6.64 4.34 -5.37
N PHE A 236 6.50 4.47 -4.05
CA PHE A 236 5.18 4.59 -3.43
C PHE A 236 4.42 5.86 -3.84
N LEU A 237 5.11 6.88 -4.35
CA LEU A 237 4.47 8.09 -4.88
C LEU A 237 3.55 7.78 -6.07
N HIS A 238 3.81 6.67 -6.75
CA HIS A 238 3.06 6.11 -7.87
C HIS A 238 2.28 4.85 -7.48
N SER A 239 2.08 4.60 -6.18
CA SER A 239 1.18 3.55 -5.71
C SER A 239 0.24 4.08 -4.64
N THR A 240 0.75 4.27 -3.42
CA THR A 240 -0.05 4.71 -2.27
C THR A 240 -0.11 6.24 -2.14
N GLY A 241 0.69 6.99 -2.90
CA GLY A 241 0.72 8.45 -2.85
C GLY A 241 -0.63 9.12 -3.13
N GLN A 242 -1.43 8.56 -4.05
CA GLN A 242 -2.81 9.01 -4.31
C GLN A 242 -3.67 8.84 -3.06
N LEU A 243 -3.64 7.67 -2.42
CA LEU A 243 -4.36 7.37 -1.18
C LEU A 243 -3.91 8.26 -0.01
N HIS A 244 -2.61 8.47 0.17
CA HIS A 244 -2.08 9.33 1.25
C HIS A 244 -2.61 10.77 1.15
N LYS A 245 -2.89 11.23 -0.07
CA LYS A 245 -3.32 12.60 -0.37
C LYS A 245 -4.84 12.71 -0.45
N GLY A 246 -5.49 11.85 -1.23
CA GLY A 246 -6.93 11.90 -1.52
C GLY A 246 -7.80 10.99 -0.67
N GLY A 247 -7.21 10.06 0.08
CA GLY A 247 -7.91 9.08 0.90
C GLY A 247 -8.48 9.64 2.22
N PRO A 248 -8.99 8.75 3.09
CA PRO A 248 -9.49 9.13 4.41
C PRO A 248 -8.44 9.83 5.26
N ASP A 249 -8.88 10.70 6.19
CA ASP A 249 -7.98 11.40 7.13
C ASP A 249 -7.55 10.57 8.34
N THR A 250 -7.23 9.32 8.06
CA THR A 250 -6.78 8.31 9.03
C THR A 250 -5.29 7.99 8.88
N GLY A 251 -4.60 8.61 7.91
CA GLY A 251 -3.16 8.42 7.71
C GLY A 251 -2.29 9.24 8.67
N VAL A 252 -1.32 8.55 9.29
CA VAL A 252 -0.22 9.16 10.06
C VAL A 252 1.09 8.76 9.38
N PHE A 253 1.91 9.74 9.02
CA PHE A 253 3.02 9.54 8.08
C PHE A 253 4.37 9.79 8.74
N VAL A 254 5.23 8.77 8.76
CA VAL A 254 6.61 8.87 9.21
C VAL A 254 7.50 8.86 7.97
N GLN A 255 8.07 10.01 7.62
CA GLN A 255 9.04 10.10 6.53
C GLN A 255 10.45 9.92 7.10
N VAL A 256 11.11 8.82 6.73
CA VAL A 256 12.54 8.62 7.07
C VAL A 256 13.39 8.86 5.84
N VAL A 257 14.39 9.70 5.99
CA VAL A 257 15.28 10.11 4.90
C VAL A 257 16.72 9.93 5.32
N GLU A 258 17.51 9.41 4.40
CA GLU A 258 18.97 9.33 4.51
C GLU A 258 19.57 9.74 3.16
N PRO A 259 20.55 10.67 3.12
CA PRO A 259 21.25 11.00 1.89
C PRO A 259 21.90 9.76 1.28
N PRO A 260 21.88 9.61 -0.06
CA PRO A 260 22.53 8.48 -0.69
C PRO A 260 24.05 8.55 -0.46
N ALA A 261 24.68 7.39 -0.23
CA ALA A 261 26.13 7.29 -0.04
C ALA A 261 26.92 7.62 -1.31
N GLU A 262 26.32 7.35 -2.47
CA GLU A 262 26.85 7.67 -3.78
C GLU A 262 25.83 8.50 -4.54
N ASP A 263 26.31 9.54 -5.22
CA ASP A 263 25.47 10.39 -6.05
C ASP A 263 25.98 10.44 -7.49
N ALA A 264 25.06 10.49 -8.43
CA ALA A 264 25.33 10.47 -9.86
C ALA A 264 24.57 11.59 -10.55
N ALA A 265 25.24 12.28 -11.49
CA ALA A 265 24.59 13.29 -12.31
C ALA A 265 23.52 12.65 -13.22
N VAL A 266 22.38 13.33 -13.39
CA VAL A 266 21.38 12.93 -14.37
C VAL A 266 21.81 13.48 -15.74
N PRO A 267 22.00 12.64 -16.77
CA PRO A 267 22.44 13.10 -18.08
C PRO A 267 21.50 14.16 -18.67
N GLY A 268 22.06 15.34 -18.99
CA GLY A 268 21.31 16.45 -19.59
C GLY A 268 20.60 17.37 -18.60
N GLU A 269 20.63 17.08 -17.30
CA GLU A 269 19.99 17.88 -16.26
C GLU A 269 21.00 18.65 -15.41
N ARG A 270 20.52 19.68 -14.70
CA ARG A 270 21.33 20.50 -13.79
C ARG A 270 21.43 19.93 -12.37
N TYR A 271 20.79 18.80 -12.12
CA TYR A 271 20.66 18.16 -10.81
C TYR A 271 21.11 16.68 -10.88
N SER A 272 21.44 16.11 -9.73
CA SER A 272 21.82 14.71 -9.58
C SER A 272 20.63 13.79 -9.26
N PHE A 273 20.86 12.48 -9.22
CA PHE A 273 19.85 11.52 -8.73
C PHE A 273 19.58 11.72 -7.23
N GLY A 274 20.59 12.11 -6.44
CA GLY A 274 20.45 12.49 -5.05
C GLY A 274 19.58 13.74 -4.88
N ASP A 275 19.81 14.78 -5.69
CA ASP A 275 18.96 15.98 -5.72
C ASP A 275 17.51 15.62 -6.08
N LEU A 276 17.32 14.76 -7.08
CA LEU A 276 15.99 14.29 -7.49
C LEU A 276 15.27 13.56 -6.35
N LEU A 277 15.96 12.63 -5.67
CA LEU A 277 15.41 11.89 -4.54
C LEU A 277 15.04 12.83 -3.38
N ALA A 278 15.92 13.77 -3.05
CA ALA A 278 15.69 14.76 -2.00
C ALA A 278 14.53 15.70 -2.35
N ALA A 279 14.42 16.14 -3.61
CA ALA A 279 13.31 16.95 -4.10
C ALA A 279 11.98 16.20 -4.04
N GLN A 280 11.98 14.90 -4.39
CA GLN A 280 10.78 14.05 -4.29
C GLN A 280 10.34 13.87 -2.84
N ALA A 281 11.27 13.60 -1.92
CA ALA A 281 10.98 13.47 -0.49
C ALA A 281 10.40 14.76 0.10
N ALA A 282 11.05 15.90 -0.17
CA ALA A 282 10.61 17.21 0.29
C ALA A 282 9.27 17.63 -0.33
N GLY A 283 9.08 17.38 -1.63
CA GLY A 283 7.84 17.65 -2.35
C GLY A 283 6.66 16.84 -1.81
N ASP A 284 6.87 15.57 -1.49
CA ASP A 284 5.84 14.73 -0.89
C ASP A 284 5.47 15.19 0.53
N LEU A 285 6.46 15.49 1.36
CA LEU A 285 6.25 16.04 2.71
C LEU A 285 5.43 17.34 2.65
N ALA A 286 5.77 18.23 1.71
CA ALA A 286 5.04 19.48 1.50
C ALA A 286 3.59 19.25 1.06
N ALA A 287 3.34 18.28 0.16
CA ALA A 287 2.00 17.93 -0.32
C ALA A 287 1.11 17.30 0.78
N LEU A 288 1.70 16.56 1.72
CA LEU A 288 0.99 16.03 2.89
C LEU A 288 0.64 17.17 3.87
N ARG A 289 1.61 18.04 4.16
CA ARG A 289 1.41 19.20 5.04
C ARG A 289 0.37 20.19 4.49
N SER A 290 0.38 20.45 3.17
CA SER A 290 -0.60 21.36 2.54
C SER A 290 -2.05 20.87 2.67
N ARG A 291 -2.23 19.55 2.85
CA ARG A 291 -3.52 18.89 3.10
C ARG A 291 -3.85 18.71 4.58
N GLY A 292 -3.01 19.22 5.48
CA GLY A 292 -3.21 19.06 6.93
C GLY A 292 -2.99 17.63 7.43
N ARG A 293 -2.34 16.75 6.66
CA ARG A 293 -2.04 15.39 7.10
C ARG A 293 -1.05 15.41 8.27
N ARG A 294 -1.20 14.44 9.18
CA ARG A 294 -0.29 14.22 10.31
C ARG A 294 1.00 13.59 9.80
N VAL A 295 2.07 14.37 9.69
CA VAL A 295 3.34 13.92 9.13
C VAL A 295 4.54 14.52 9.86
N ALA A 296 5.55 13.69 10.13
CA ALA A 296 6.86 14.13 10.62
C ALA A 296 7.98 13.45 9.83
N ARG A 297 9.09 14.16 9.69
CA ARG A 297 10.31 13.70 9.04
C ARG A 297 11.37 13.42 10.09
N GLY A 298 12.11 12.32 9.96
CA GLY A 298 13.25 12.02 10.84
C GLY A 298 14.30 11.12 10.16
N ARG A 299 15.28 10.68 10.95
CA ARG A 299 16.34 9.75 10.55
C ARG A 299 15.95 8.30 10.87
N PRO A 300 16.54 7.32 10.16
CA PRO A 300 16.39 5.90 10.51
C PRO A 300 16.69 5.59 11.97
N ALA A 301 17.79 6.15 12.52
CA ALA A 301 18.19 5.93 13.91
C ALA A 301 17.19 6.49 14.93
N GLU A 302 16.50 7.60 14.59
CA GLU A 302 15.45 8.17 15.45
C GLU A 302 14.21 7.28 15.46
N LEU A 303 13.87 6.69 14.31
CA LEU A 303 12.75 5.75 14.18
C LEU A 303 13.05 4.41 14.87
N GLU A 304 14.28 3.91 14.77
CA GLU A 304 14.70 2.64 15.38
C GLU A 304 14.70 2.68 16.91
N ALA A 305 14.93 3.87 17.48
CA ALA A 305 14.90 4.12 18.92
C ALA A 305 13.49 4.11 19.54
N ILE A 306 12.44 4.02 18.71
CA ILE A 306 11.02 3.94 19.11
C ILE A 306 10.57 2.48 19.21
#